data_AF-A0A5P2C0B4-F1
#
_entry.id   AF-A0A5P2C0B4-F1
#
_cell.length_a   1.000
_cell.length_b   1.000
_cell.length_c   1.000
_cell.angle_alpha   90.00
_cell.angle_beta   90.00
_cell.angle_gamma   90.00
#
_symmetry.space_group_name_H-M   'P 1'
#
loop_
_entity.id
_entity.type
_entity.pdbx_description
1 polymer ?
#
loop_
_entity_poly.entity_id
_entity_poly.type
_entity_poly.pdbx_seq_one_letter_code
_entity_poly.pdbx_strand_id
1 'polypeptide(L)'
;MTTTEPPPPQPPQPPVSGTPPEGHGHGHGHGHSHSHGPAAPVSRHLRKVIAAVLIPFATAVVVGLVVLWPGGTPSHERTGVGFDRQTQSAKVTKVQELPCKDLSPSQTPPNGDTSTAEGQSAQSTATGTCKKATVEVASGEDKGRTFTEIIQPDSPRQLKQGQEVVVAYEPKAPEGLQYSVTDVNRKIPMALLAGIFALAVVVVGRLRGVMALVALAISFMVLTFFILPAILQGSNPLVVAVVGASAIMLIALYLCHGLTARTSVAVLGTLISLLLIGLLGSLFIGWAALTGNTDDNTGLIHGLYPSIDMSGLLLAGVIIGSLGVLDDVTVTQTSAVWELHQANPTMGWRGLYRAGIRIGRDHIASVVNTLVLAYAGAALPLLLLFSIAQSSVGTVANSELVAEEIVRTLIGSIGLVASVPVTTALAALVVSADRSSSPVGAAAGGAGGATRASRGGKGRRRKR
;
A
#
# COMPACT_ATOMS: atom_id res chain seq x y z
N MET A 1 -56.64 -13.36 -31.56
CA MET A 1 -55.23 -13.67 -31.88
C MET A 1 -54.44 -13.51 -30.60
N THR A 2 -54.18 -14.60 -29.90
CA THR A 2 -53.34 -14.65 -28.70
C THR A 2 -52.66 -16.01 -28.72
N THR A 3 -51.38 -15.99 -29.08
CA THR A 3 -50.49 -17.15 -29.16
C THR A 3 -50.02 -17.52 -27.75
N THR A 4 -50.19 -18.80 -27.42
CA THR A 4 -49.64 -19.48 -26.25
C THR A 4 -48.17 -19.85 -26.49
N GLU A 5 -47.29 -19.44 -25.59
CA GLU A 5 -45.88 -19.87 -25.57
C GLU A 5 -45.67 -20.84 -24.39
N PRO A 6 -45.02 -22.00 -24.59
CA PRO A 6 -44.77 -22.96 -23.51
C PRO A 6 -43.50 -22.63 -22.71
N PRO A 7 -43.40 -23.05 -21.43
CA PRO A 7 -42.27 -22.73 -20.57
C PRO A 7 -41.01 -23.56 -20.91
N PRO A 8 -39.81 -23.06 -20.53
CA PRO A 8 -38.53 -23.71 -20.85
C PRO A 8 -38.26 -24.97 -19.98
N PRO A 9 -37.42 -25.90 -20.46
CA PRO A 9 -37.13 -27.15 -19.76
C PRO A 9 -36.17 -26.96 -18.57
N GLN A 10 -36.40 -27.75 -17.51
CA GLN A 10 -35.58 -27.77 -16.28
C GLN A 10 -34.22 -28.49 -16.49
N PRO A 11 -33.16 -28.06 -15.77
CA PRO A 11 -31.85 -28.71 -15.83
C PRO A 11 -31.81 -30.06 -15.08
N PRO A 12 -30.92 -30.99 -15.48
CA PRO A 12 -30.86 -32.34 -14.92
C PRO A 12 -30.28 -32.37 -13.49
N GLN A 13 -30.85 -33.23 -12.64
CA GLN A 13 -30.41 -33.47 -11.27
C GLN A 13 -29.13 -34.33 -11.20
N PRO A 14 -28.25 -34.11 -10.20
CA PRO A 14 -27.05 -34.92 -10.01
C PRO A 14 -27.37 -36.30 -9.39
N PRO A 15 -26.51 -37.32 -9.60
CA PRO A 15 -26.78 -38.67 -9.14
C PRO A 15 -26.60 -38.83 -7.62
N VAL A 16 -27.45 -39.69 -7.06
CA VAL A 16 -27.52 -40.09 -5.64
C VAL A 16 -26.28 -40.90 -5.26
N SER A 17 -25.57 -40.46 -4.23
CA SER A 17 -24.44 -41.17 -3.61
C SER A 17 -24.92 -42.35 -2.77
N GLY A 18 -24.41 -43.55 -3.07
CA GLY A 18 -24.65 -44.77 -2.30
C GLY A 18 -24.04 -44.75 -0.89
N THR A 19 -24.65 -45.54 -0.02
CA THR A 19 -24.26 -45.85 1.36
C THR A 19 -22.86 -46.50 1.46
N PRO A 20 -22.05 -46.22 2.50
CA PRO A 20 -20.84 -46.98 2.78
C PRO A 20 -21.11 -48.18 3.72
N PRO A 21 -20.37 -49.30 3.59
CA PRO A 21 -20.35 -50.33 4.62
C PRO A 21 -19.32 -50.01 5.71
N GLU A 22 -19.63 -50.45 6.92
CA GLU A 22 -18.75 -50.43 8.09
C GLU A 22 -17.49 -51.27 7.86
N GLY A 23 -16.35 -50.74 8.27
CA GLY A 23 -15.07 -51.44 8.31
C GLY A 23 -14.15 -50.82 9.35
N HIS A 24 -14.00 -51.49 10.49
CA HIS A 24 -13.02 -51.15 11.52
C HIS A 24 -11.59 -51.34 10.99
N GLY A 25 -10.77 -50.29 11.09
CA GLY A 25 -9.33 -50.35 10.81
C GLY A 25 -8.59 -49.23 11.52
N HIS A 26 -7.82 -49.60 12.55
CA HIS A 26 -6.86 -48.72 13.22
C HIS A 26 -5.76 -48.31 12.22
N GLY A 27 -5.59 -47.00 12.00
CA GLY A 27 -4.55 -46.44 11.14
C GLY A 27 -3.96 -45.18 11.76
N HIS A 28 -2.66 -45.23 12.07
CA HIS A 28 -1.88 -44.14 12.65
C HIS A 28 -1.93 -42.87 11.78
N GLY A 29 -2.28 -41.74 12.40
CA GLY A 29 -2.21 -40.42 11.75
C GLY A 29 -0.76 -39.97 11.59
N HIS A 30 -0.21 -40.12 10.38
CA HIS A 30 1.01 -39.41 9.99
C HIS A 30 0.63 -38.00 9.52
N GLY A 31 0.85 -37.01 10.38
CA GLY A 31 0.82 -35.61 10.00
C GLY A 31 2.01 -35.29 9.09
N HIS A 32 1.78 -35.20 7.79
CA HIS A 32 2.79 -34.67 6.87
C HIS A 32 2.84 -33.15 6.99
N SER A 33 3.82 -32.64 7.74
CA SER A 33 4.21 -31.24 7.67
C SER A 33 4.94 -31.00 6.35
N HIS A 34 4.31 -30.31 5.40
CA HIS A 34 5.01 -29.76 4.23
C HIS A 34 5.85 -28.56 4.68
N SER A 35 7.04 -28.82 5.22
CA SER A 35 8.07 -27.80 5.35
C SER A 35 8.56 -27.47 3.94
N HIS A 36 8.30 -26.25 3.46
CA HIS A 36 8.98 -25.73 2.28
C HIS A 36 10.48 -25.69 2.58
N GLY A 37 11.23 -26.62 1.99
CA GLY A 37 12.69 -26.57 2.01
C GLY A 37 13.20 -25.30 1.32
N PRO A 38 14.37 -24.79 1.69
CA PRO A 38 14.96 -23.64 1.00
C PRO A 38 15.10 -23.95 -0.49
N ALA A 39 14.78 -22.96 -1.33
CA ALA A 39 14.86 -23.08 -2.79
C ALA A 39 16.21 -23.67 -3.22
N ALA A 40 16.19 -24.53 -4.25
CA ALA A 40 17.39 -25.17 -4.77
C ALA A 40 18.51 -24.12 -5.01
N PRO A 41 19.75 -24.41 -4.58
CA PRO A 41 20.82 -23.43 -4.58
C PRO A 41 21.24 -23.07 -6.02
N VAL A 42 20.86 -21.87 -6.46
CA VAL A 42 21.27 -21.26 -7.73
C VAL A 42 22.80 -21.29 -7.89
N SER A 43 23.29 -21.48 -9.12
CA SER A 43 24.72 -21.56 -9.45
C SER A 43 25.53 -20.39 -8.88
N ARG A 44 26.76 -20.67 -8.46
CA ARG A 44 27.67 -19.65 -7.87
C ARG A 44 27.92 -18.49 -8.83
N HIS A 45 27.95 -18.75 -10.15
CA HIS A 45 28.14 -17.72 -11.16
C HIS A 45 26.97 -16.73 -11.19
N LEU A 46 25.74 -17.23 -11.16
CA LEU A 46 24.56 -16.39 -11.22
C LEU A 46 24.37 -15.55 -9.95
N ARG A 47 24.72 -16.09 -8.77
CA ARG A 47 24.79 -15.27 -7.54
C ARG A 47 25.80 -14.13 -7.66
N LYS A 48 26.96 -14.36 -8.30
CA LYS A 48 27.94 -13.31 -8.55
C LYS A 48 27.40 -12.23 -9.49
N VAL A 49 26.69 -12.60 -10.55
CA VAL A 49 26.07 -11.63 -11.49
C VAL A 49 25.01 -10.79 -10.78
N ILE A 50 24.12 -11.43 -10.03
CA ILE A 50 23.09 -10.74 -9.24
C ILE A 50 23.74 -9.79 -8.23
N ALA A 51 24.77 -10.25 -7.51
CA ALA A 51 25.52 -9.43 -6.56
C ALA A 51 26.24 -8.25 -7.25
N ALA A 52 26.77 -8.45 -8.46
CA ALA A 52 27.45 -7.40 -9.22
C ALA A 52 26.53 -6.24 -9.63
N VAL A 53 25.21 -6.46 -9.70
CA VAL A 53 24.23 -5.39 -9.93
C VAL A 53 23.70 -4.82 -8.63
N LEU A 54 23.35 -5.69 -7.67
CA LEU A 54 22.69 -5.27 -6.44
C LEU A 54 23.62 -4.63 -5.42
N ILE A 55 24.90 -5.00 -5.36
CA ILE A 55 25.86 -4.38 -4.43
C ILE A 55 26.10 -2.91 -4.82
N PRO A 56 26.43 -2.55 -6.08
CA PRO A 56 26.56 -1.15 -6.47
C PRO A 56 25.27 -0.36 -6.23
N PHE A 57 24.11 -0.96 -6.53
CA PHE A 57 22.82 -0.32 -6.28
C PHE A 57 22.58 -0.05 -4.79
N ALA A 58 22.70 -1.07 -3.94
CA ALA A 58 22.56 -0.91 -2.49
C ALA A 58 23.58 0.08 -1.93
N THR A 59 24.80 0.08 -2.47
CA THR A 59 25.84 1.07 -2.11
C THR A 59 25.40 2.48 -2.48
N ALA A 60 24.85 2.68 -3.69
CA ALA A 60 24.33 3.98 -4.12
C ALA A 60 23.16 4.44 -3.24
N VAL A 61 22.28 3.54 -2.81
CA VAL A 61 21.20 3.84 -1.86
C VAL A 61 21.77 4.26 -0.51
N VAL A 62 22.74 3.53 0.04
CA VAL A 62 23.39 3.86 1.32
C VAL A 62 24.10 5.21 1.22
N VAL A 63 24.85 5.46 0.13
CA VAL A 63 25.48 6.76 -0.12
C VAL A 63 24.43 7.86 -0.21
N GLY A 64 23.33 7.62 -0.94
CA GLY A 64 22.22 8.57 -1.02
C GLY A 64 21.60 8.87 0.34
N LEU A 65 21.38 7.84 1.17
CA LEU A 65 20.87 8.01 2.54
C LEU A 65 21.83 8.85 3.38
N VAL A 66 23.14 8.64 3.28
CA VAL A 66 24.16 9.39 4.04
C VAL A 66 24.27 10.83 3.54
N VAL A 67 24.32 11.04 2.22
CA VAL A 67 24.48 12.37 1.60
C VAL A 67 23.23 13.24 1.81
N LEU A 68 22.05 12.63 1.73
CA LEU A 68 20.77 13.32 1.90
C LEU A 68 20.21 13.20 3.32
N TRP A 69 21.02 12.69 4.28
CA TRP A 69 20.53 12.47 5.63
C TRP A 69 20.15 13.83 6.26
N PRO A 70 18.91 13.99 6.73
CA PRO A 70 18.49 15.25 7.29
C PRO A 70 19.19 15.51 8.63
N GLY A 71 19.76 16.70 8.79
CA GLY A 71 20.35 17.16 10.06
C GLY A 71 19.35 17.44 11.21
N GLY A 72 18.08 17.02 11.07
CA GLY A 72 16.96 17.34 11.98
C GLY A 72 15.95 18.33 11.39
N THR A 73 14.70 18.33 11.85
CA THR A 73 13.70 19.31 11.38
C THR A 73 14.10 20.72 11.83
N PRO A 74 14.15 21.73 10.92
CA PRO A 74 14.41 23.10 11.31
C PRO A 74 13.45 23.53 12.42
N SER A 75 13.96 24.15 13.48
CA SER A 75 13.09 24.72 14.51
C SER A 75 12.37 25.92 13.90
N HIS A 76 11.04 25.87 13.80
CA HIS A 76 10.23 27.03 13.47
C HIS A 76 9.52 27.54 14.72
N GLU A 77 9.36 28.86 14.80
CA GLU A 77 8.56 29.47 15.85
C GLU A 77 7.10 29.09 15.60
N ARG A 78 6.43 28.55 16.63
CA ARG A 78 5.05 28.11 16.51
C ARG A 78 4.18 29.31 16.11
N THR A 79 3.60 29.24 14.93
CA THR A 79 2.75 30.28 14.34
C THR A 79 1.41 30.42 15.06
N GLY A 80 1.00 29.42 15.86
CA GLY A 80 -0.27 29.45 16.60
C GLY A 80 -1.50 29.26 15.71
N VAL A 81 -1.31 28.90 14.43
CA VAL A 81 -2.40 28.70 13.47
C VAL A 81 -2.43 27.27 12.93
N GLY A 82 -3.64 26.79 12.58
CA GLY A 82 -3.83 25.47 11.99
C GLY A 82 -3.25 24.32 12.82
N PHE A 83 -2.44 23.46 12.18
CA PHE A 83 -1.77 22.32 12.80
C PHE A 83 -0.55 22.69 13.67
N ASP A 84 -0.17 23.97 13.68
CA ASP A 84 0.98 24.46 14.41
C ASP A 84 0.65 24.99 15.82
N ARG A 85 -0.59 24.77 16.27
CA ARG A 85 -1.05 25.11 17.61
C ARG A 85 -0.49 24.15 18.65
N GLN A 86 -0.19 24.67 19.84
CA GLN A 86 0.11 23.80 20.98
C GLN A 86 -1.15 23.04 21.34
N THR A 87 -1.05 21.71 21.48
CA THR A 87 -2.19 20.87 21.82
C THR A 87 -1.99 20.16 23.15
N GLN A 88 -3.08 20.02 23.91
CA GLN A 88 -3.12 19.32 25.18
C GLN A 88 -4.28 18.32 25.18
N SER A 89 -4.17 17.28 26.00
CA SER A 89 -5.29 16.37 26.27
C SER A 89 -6.26 17.00 27.27
N ALA A 90 -7.55 16.76 27.06
CA ALA A 90 -8.61 17.24 27.93
C ALA A 90 -9.79 16.26 27.95
N LYS A 91 -10.73 16.47 28.88
CA LYS A 91 -11.91 15.63 29.05
C LYS A 91 -13.17 16.48 29.19
N VAL A 92 -14.23 16.09 28.48
CA VAL A 92 -15.55 16.71 28.62
C VAL A 92 -16.18 16.22 29.93
N THR A 93 -16.34 17.11 30.91
CA THR A 93 -16.85 16.76 32.25
C THR A 93 -18.36 16.90 32.34
N LYS A 94 -18.94 17.85 31.61
CA LYS A 94 -20.38 18.13 31.59
C LYS A 94 -20.82 18.56 30.20
N VAL A 95 -22.00 18.14 29.75
CA VAL A 95 -22.66 18.66 28.55
C VAL A 95 -24.08 19.03 28.93
N GLN A 96 -24.51 20.25 28.58
CA GLN A 96 -25.86 20.74 28.84
C GLN A 96 -26.48 21.22 27.53
N GLU A 97 -27.68 20.75 27.23
CA GLU A 97 -28.48 21.24 26.12
C GLU A 97 -29.24 22.49 26.57
N LEU A 98 -29.03 23.60 25.86
CA LEU A 98 -29.60 24.90 26.17
C LEU A 98 -30.07 25.55 24.86
N PRO A 99 -31.14 26.36 24.87
CA PRO A 99 -31.49 27.18 23.72
C PRO A 99 -30.28 28.00 23.29
N CYS A 100 -29.95 27.98 22.00
CA CYS A 100 -28.76 28.70 21.49
C CYS A 100 -28.79 30.20 21.82
N LYS A 101 -29.99 30.80 21.89
CA LYS A 101 -30.22 32.19 22.31
C LYS A 101 -29.68 32.52 23.70
N ASP A 102 -29.64 31.54 24.60
CA ASP A 102 -29.16 31.71 25.98
C ASP A 102 -27.63 31.60 26.11
N LEU A 103 -26.96 31.15 25.04
CA LEU A 103 -25.51 30.93 25.00
C LEU A 103 -24.75 31.98 24.18
N SER A 104 -25.44 32.73 23.30
CA SER A 104 -24.88 33.81 22.48
C SER A 104 -25.73 35.09 22.59
N PRO A 105 -25.55 35.91 23.64
CA PRO A 105 -26.32 37.15 23.81
C PRO A 105 -25.99 38.28 22.81
N SER A 106 -24.99 38.10 21.94
CA SER A 106 -24.43 39.16 21.07
C SER A 106 -24.49 38.89 19.56
N GLN A 107 -25.16 37.83 19.11
CA GLN A 107 -25.46 37.68 17.67
C GLN A 107 -26.86 38.20 17.39
N THR A 108 -26.95 39.47 17.01
CA THR A 108 -28.11 40.02 16.31
C THR A 108 -28.38 39.11 15.11
N PRO A 109 -29.62 38.62 14.90
CA PRO A 109 -29.93 37.85 13.69
C PRO A 109 -29.49 38.67 12.48
N PRO A 110 -28.83 38.07 11.47
CA PRO A 110 -28.64 38.77 10.22
C PRO A 110 -30.04 39.12 9.72
N ASN A 111 -30.33 40.40 9.49
CA ASN A 111 -31.53 40.84 8.78
C ASN A 111 -31.47 40.47 7.27
N GLY A 112 -30.73 39.42 6.94
CA GLY A 112 -30.35 39.01 5.59
C GLY A 112 -31.17 37.81 5.11
N ASP A 113 -31.21 37.68 3.78
CA ASP A 113 -31.96 36.67 3.05
C ASP A 113 -31.73 35.23 3.58
N THR A 114 -32.78 34.65 4.17
CA THR A 114 -32.79 33.29 4.74
C THR A 114 -32.79 32.20 3.68
N SER A 115 -32.78 32.54 2.38
CA SER A 115 -32.68 31.56 1.29
C SER A 115 -31.25 31.06 1.05
N THR A 116 -30.23 31.75 1.56
CA THR A 116 -28.82 31.35 1.48
C THR A 116 -28.47 30.28 2.53
N ALA A 117 -27.46 29.44 2.27
CA ALA A 117 -26.99 28.45 3.25
C ALA A 117 -26.51 29.10 4.57
N GLU A 118 -25.92 30.29 4.48
CA GLU A 118 -25.51 31.11 5.62
C GLU A 118 -26.73 31.69 6.37
N GLY A 119 -27.79 32.08 5.66
CA GLY A 119 -29.06 32.51 6.27
C GLY A 119 -29.81 31.37 6.97
N GLN A 120 -29.81 30.17 6.40
CA GLN A 120 -30.45 28.98 7.01
C GLN A 120 -29.69 28.47 8.24
N SER A 121 -28.36 28.48 8.21
CA SER A 121 -27.54 28.16 9.38
C SER A 121 -27.73 29.20 10.49
N ALA A 122 -27.73 30.50 10.18
CA ALA A 122 -28.03 31.55 11.16
C ALA A 122 -29.44 31.42 11.79
N GLN A 123 -30.46 31.07 10.99
CA GLN A 123 -31.82 30.80 11.47
C GLN A 123 -31.88 29.54 12.38
N SER A 124 -31.14 28.50 12.01
CA SER A 124 -31.02 27.25 12.78
C SER A 124 -30.27 27.46 14.10
N THR A 125 -29.25 28.32 14.11
CA THR A 125 -28.54 28.77 15.33
C THR A 125 -29.43 29.66 16.20
N ALA A 126 -30.40 30.39 15.65
CA ALA A 126 -31.32 31.21 16.44
C ALA A 126 -32.47 30.42 17.08
N THR A 127 -32.89 29.29 16.48
CA THR A 127 -34.06 28.49 16.91
C THR A 127 -33.71 27.10 17.44
N GLY A 128 -32.46 26.68 17.31
CA GLY A 128 -31.96 25.36 17.69
C GLY A 128 -31.56 25.22 19.16
N THR A 129 -31.30 23.97 19.55
CA THR A 129 -30.74 23.60 20.86
C THR A 129 -29.24 23.43 20.73
N CYS A 130 -28.48 24.29 21.40
CA CYS A 130 -27.02 24.24 21.45
C CYS A 130 -26.57 23.39 22.63
N LYS A 131 -25.35 22.86 22.56
CA LYS A 131 -24.72 22.18 23.69
C LYS A 131 -23.63 23.06 24.29
N LYS A 132 -23.70 23.30 25.60
CA LYS A 132 -22.61 23.87 26.39
C LYS A 132 -21.82 22.73 27.02
N ALA A 133 -20.62 22.48 26.52
CA ALA A 133 -19.70 21.49 27.06
C ALA A 133 -18.72 22.17 28.03
N THR A 134 -18.60 21.66 29.25
CA THR A 134 -17.50 21.98 30.16
C THR A 134 -16.38 21.00 29.92
N VAL A 135 -15.19 21.53 29.65
CA VAL A 135 -13.99 20.76 29.29
C VAL A 135 -12.91 21.04 30.30
N GLU A 136 -12.30 20.00 30.84
CA GLU A 136 -11.21 20.06 31.82
C GLU A 136 -9.89 19.63 31.16
N VAL A 137 -8.86 20.46 31.26
CA VAL A 137 -7.52 20.18 30.75
C VAL A 137 -6.87 19.07 31.57
N ALA A 138 -6.44 17.99 30.92
CA ALA A 138 -5.93 16.78 31.57
C ALA A 138 -4.38 16.68 31.58
N SER A 139 -3.69 17.53 30.82
CA SER A 139 -2.22 17.52 30.67
C SER A 139 -1.67 18.92 30.42
N GLY A 140 -0.41 19.17 30.78
CA GLY A 140 0.24 20.48 30.62
C GLY A 140 0.29 21.26 31.93
N GLU A 141 0.73 22.51 31.87
CA GLU A 141 0.87 23.39 33.04
C GLU A 141 -0.50 23.74 33.65
N ASP A 142 -1.54 23.89 32.82
CA ASP A 142 -2.90 24.25 33.24
C ASP A 142 -3.79 23.03 33.57
N LYS A 143 -3.20 21.91 34.00
CA LYS A 143 -3.97 20.71 34.34
C LYS A 143 -5.02 21.00 35.43
N GLY A 144 -6.27 20.61 35.18
CA GLY A 144 -7.42 20.85 36.04
C GLY A 144 -8.18 22.14 35.71
N ARG A 145 -7.64 23.02 34.83
CA ARG A 145 -8.35 24.19 34.34
C ARG A 145 -9.56 23.77 33.53
N THR A 146 -10.69 24.43 33.75
CA THR A 146 -11.92 24.20 33.00
C THR A 146 -12.28 25.38 32.12
N PHE A 147 -12.78 25.11 30.92
CA PHE A 147 -13.37 26.11 30.03
C PHE A 147 -14.68 25.58 29.43
N THR A 148 -15.43 26.46 28.77
CA THR A 148 -16.69 26.09 28.15
C THR A 148 -16.61 26.20 26.63
N GLU A 149 -17.00 25.14 25.95
CA GLU A 149 -17.13 25.08 24.49
C GLU A 149 -18.63 25.09 24.14
N ILE A 150 -19.04 25.95 23.20
CA ILE A 150 -20.41 26.01 22.70
C ILE A 150 -20.45 25.27 21.36
N ILE A 151 -21.30 24.24 21.28
CA ILE A 151 -21.45 23.39 20.10
C ILE A 151 -22.79 23.69 19.44
N GLN A 152 -22.74 24.09 18.18
CA GLN A 152 -23.92 24.37 17.38
C GLN A 152 -24.62 23.07 16.91
N PRO A 153 -25.93 23.11 16.62
CA PRO A 153 -26.70 21.92 16.24
C PRO A 153 -26.18 21.25 14.95
N ASP A 154 -25.76 22.06 13.99
CA ASP A 154 -25.22 21.67 12.68
C ASP A 154 -23.70 21.40 12.71
N SER A 155 -23.06 21.57 13.86
CA SER A 155 -21.63 21.31 13.98
C SER A 155 -21.35 19.83 13.68
N PRO A 156 -20.40 19.53 12.76
CA PRO A 156 -20.04 18.15 12.44
C PRO A 156 -19.44 17.43 13.66
N ARG A 157 -18.99 18.17 14.67
CA ARG A 157 -18.42 17.64 15.91
C ARG A 157 -19.37 17.81 17.07
N GLN A 158 -20.07 16.74 17.40
CA GLN A 158 -20.89 16.64 18.61
C GLN A 158 -20.05 16.05 19.76
N LEU A 159 -19.97 16.74 20.88
CA LEU A 159 -19.26 16.26 22.08
C LEU A 159 -20.22 15.56 23.05
N LYS A 160 -19.72 14.52 23.73
CA LYS A 160 -20.45 13.74 24.75
C LYS A 160 -19.75 13.86 26.10
N GLN A 161 -20.53 13.75 27.17
CA GLN A 161 -19.97 13.71 28.51
C GLN A 161 -19.01 12.50 28.66
N GLY A 162 -17.88 12.72 29.32
CA GLY A 162 -16.84 11.73 29.53
C GLY A 162 -15.88 11.55 28.35
N GLN A 163 -16.13 12.20 27.21
CA GLN A 163 -15.30 12.08 26.01
C GLN A 163 -13.93 12.73 26.20
N GLU A 164 -12.89 12.02 25.77
CA GLU A 164 -11.54 12.58 25.69
C GLU A 164 -11.37 13.40 24.41
N VAL A 165 -10.83 14.60 24.56
CA VAL A 165 -10.66 15.58 23.49
C VAL A 165 -9.25 16.13 23.47
N VAL A 166 -8.88 16.69 22.32
CA VAL A 166 -7.64 17.44 22.11
C VAL A 166 -8.02 18.90 22.05
N VAL A 167 -7.32 19.72 22.84
CA VAL A 167 -7.56 21.16 22.92
C VAL A 167 -6.35 21.91 22.40
N ALA A 168 -6.55 22.96 21.62
CA ALA A 168 -5.50 23.90 21.30
C ALA A 168 -5.35 24.92 22.44
N TYR A 169 -4.11 25.32 22.68
CA TYR A 169 -3.74 26.35 23.64
C TYR A 169 -3.15 27.56 22.91
N GLU A 170 -3.69 28.73 23.19
CA GLU A 170 -3.22 30.03 22.69
C GLU A 170 -2.87 30.96 23.86
N PRO A 171 -1.59 31.04 24.27
CA PRO A 171 -1.20 31.77 25.48
C PRO A 171 -1.47 33.28 25.41
N LYS A 172 -1.49 33.86 24.19
CA LYS A 172 -1.72 35.30 23.99
C LYS A 172 -3.21 35.68 23.97
N ALA A 173 -4.13 34.71 23.97
CA ALA A 173 -5.56 34.99 23.99
C ALA A 173 -6.03 35.42 25.39
N PRO A 174 -7.14 36.18 25.49
CA PRO A 174 -7.81 36.43 26.77
C PRO A 174 -8.12 35.11 27.50
N GLU A 175 -8.08 35.11 28.83
CA GLU A 175 -8.15 33.90 29.67
C GLU A 175 -9.35 32.97 29.33
N GLY A 176 -10.49 33.53 28.93
CA GLY A 176 -11.67 32.74 28.52
C GLY A 176 -11.59 32.10 27.14
N LEU A 177 -10.59 32.44 26.32
CA LEU A 177 -10.40 32.01 24.93
C LEU A 177 -9.04 31.32 24.68
N GLN A 178 -8.24 31.12 25.72
CA GLN A 178 -6.93 30.45 25.61
C GLN A 178 -7.04 28.98 25.23
N TYR A 179 -8.20 28.36 25.44
CA TYR A 179 -8.45 26.96 25.09
C TYR A 179 -9.65 26.83 24.17
N SER A 180 -9.52 25.97 23.17
CA SER A 180 -10.64 25.52 22.34
C SER A 180 -10.49 24.07 21.93
N VAL A 181 -11.61 23.36 21.76
CA VAL A 181 -11.58 21.94 21.36
C VAL A 181 -11.25 21.82 19.87
N THR A 182 -10.09 21.23 19.55
CA THR A 182 -9.60 21.08 18.17
C THR A 182 -9.74 19.68 17.60
N ASP A 183 -9.78 18.64 18.42
CA ASP A 183 -10.10 17.28 17.96
C ASP A 183 -10.59 16.36 19.08
N VAL A 184 -10.88 15.09 18.77
CA VAL A 184 -11.21 14.03 19.73
C VAL A 184 -10.07 13.02 19.85
N ASN A 185 -9.86 12.46 21.05
CA ASN A 185 -8.82 11.47 21.25
C ASN A 185 -9.23 10.10 20.67
N ARG A 186 -8.57 9.67 19.59
CA ARG A 186 -8.82 8.38 18.91
C ARG A 186 -7.74 7.32 19.21
N LYS A 187 -6.84 7.56 20.18
CA LYS A 187 -5.71 6.65 20.49
C LYS A 187 -6.16 5.22 20.75
N ILE A 188 -7.17 5.03 21.60
CA ILE A 188 -7.67 3.69 21.98
C ILE A 188 -8.28 2.93 20.79
N PRO A 189 -9.30 3.45 20.06
CA PRO A 189 -9.88 2.72 18.93
C PRO A 189 -8.87 2.44 17.81
N MET A 190 -7.94 3.38 17.53
CA MET A 190 -6.89 3.15 16.54
C MET A 190 -5.89 2.09 16.99
N ALA A 191 -5.47 2.10 18.27
CA ALA A 191 -4.58 1.08 18.82
C ALA A 191 -5.23 -0.32 18.83
N LEU A 192 -6.52 -0.40 19.14
CA LEU A 192 -7.28 -1.64 19.09
C LEU A 192 -7.35 -2.20 17.67
N LEU A 193 -7.67 -1.37 16.68
CA LEU A 193 -7.70 -1.80 15.27
C LEU A 193 -6.32 -2.23 14.77
N ALA A 194 -5.27 -1.47 15.12
CA ALA A 194 -3.89 -1.83 14.80
C ALA A 194 -3.48 -3.17 15.45
N GLY A 195 -3.90 -3.42 16.69
CA GLY A 195 -3.69 -4.69 17.38
C GLY A 195 -4.41 -5.87 16.72
N ILE A 196 -5.68 -5.69 16.32
CA ILE A 196 -6.44 -6.72 15.57
C ILE A 196 -5.76 -7.02 14.23
N PHE A 197 -5.35 -5.98 13.49
CA PHE A 197 -4.63 -6.14 12.23
C PHE A 197 -3.32 -6.92 12.42
N ALA A 198 -2.50 -6.51 13.39
CA ALA A 198 -1.24 -7.18 13.70
C ALA A 198 -1.46 -8.65 14.08
N LEU A 199 -2.47 -8.93 14.91
CA LEU A 199 -2.84 -10.30 15.29
C LEU A 199 -3.22 -11.13 14.07
N ALA A 200 -4.09 -10.61 13.19
CA ALA A 200 -4.51 -11.32 11.98
C ALA A 200 -3.31 -11.65 11.06
N VAL A 201 -2.41 -10.68 10.85
CA VAL A 201 -1.19 -10.86 10.05
C VAL A 201 -0.27 -11.92 10.67
N VAL A 202 -0.07 -11.91 11.99
CA VAL A 202 0.79 -12.89 12.66
C VAL A 202 0.15 -14.28 12.69
N VAL A 203 -1.16 -14.39 12.88
CA VAL A 203 -1.87 -15.68 12.86
C VAL A 203 -1.78 -16.34 11.49
N VAL A 204 -1.99 -15.58 10.41
CA VAL A 204 -1.94 -16.11 9.04
C VAL A 204 -0.50 -16.30 8.55
N GLY A 205 0.34 -15.29 8.74
CA GLY A 205 1.72 -15.23 8.22
C GLY A 205 2.78 -15.82 9.14
N ARG A 206 2.47 -16.15 10.40
CA ARG A 206 3.42 -16.63 11.42
C ARG A 206 4.63 -15.70 11.57
N LEU A 207 5.85 -16.24 11.60
CA LEU A 207 7.09 -15.46 11.66
C LEU A 207 7.25 -14.52 10.47
N ARG A 208 6.76 -14.89 9.27
CA ARG A 208 6.78 -13.98 8.11
C ARG A 208 5.81 -12.82 8.30
N GLY A 209 4.68 -13.06 8.98
CA GLY A 209 3.76 -12.00 9.40
C GLY A 209 4.43 -11.00 10.35
N VAL A 210 5.20 -11.49 11.33
CA VAL A 210 5.98 -10.60 12.22
C VAL A 210 7.00 -9.78 11.42
N MET A 211 7.75 -10.41 10.51
CA MET A 211 8.72 -9.69 9.67
C MET A 211 8.06 -8.64 8.77
N ALA A 212 6.85 -8.90 8.26
CA ALA A 212 6.08 -7.93 7.50
C ALA A 212 5.67 -6.70 8.34
N LEU A 213 5.28 -6.90 9.61
CA LEU A 213 4.99 -5.79 10.52
C LEU A 213 6.25 -4.98 10.87
N VAL A 214 7.40 -5.64 11.06
CA VAL A 214 8.68 -4.95 11.27
C VAL A 214 9.09 -4.17 10.03
N ALA A 215 8.95 -4.76 8.84
CA ALA A 215 9.20 -4.08 7.57
C ALA A 215 8.32 -2.82 7.44
N LEU A 216 7.02 -2.94 7.72
CA LEU A 216 6.08 -1.80 7.70
C LEU A 216 6.51 -0.69 8.67
N ALA A 217 6.92 -1.05 9.89
CA ALA A 217 7.42 -0.09 10.88
C ALA A 217 8.70 0.61 10.38
N ILE A 218 9.64 -0.12 9.79
CA ILE A 218 10.86 0.47 9.22
C ILE A 218 10.51 1.38 8.03
N SER A 219 9.58 0.99 7.16
CA SER A 219 9.11 1.85 6.06
C SER A 219 8.58 3.18 6.58
N PHE A 220 7.77 3.13 7.64
CA PHE A 220 7.26 4.33 8.30
C PHE A 220 8.39 5.17 8.93
N MET A 221 9.39 4.54 9.53
CA MET A 221 10.58 5.24 10.04
C MET A 221 11.38 5.93 8.94
N VAL A 222 11.57 5.30 7.78
CA VAL A 222 12.25 5.93 6.63
C VAL A 222 11.44 7.11 6.10
N LEU A 223 10.11 6.99 6.03
CA LEU A 223 9.23 8.11 5.64
C LEU A 223 9.35 9.29 6.62
N THR A 224 9.27 9.03 7.91
CA THR A 224 9.19 10.06 8.96
C THR A 224 10.53 10.67 9.36
N PHE A 225 11.62 9.89 9.36
CA PHE A 225 12.93 10.35 9.80
C PHE A 225 13.90 10.67 8.66
N PHE A 226 13.65 10.20 7.43
CA PHE A 226 14.49 10.48 6.27
C PHE A 226 13.75 11.29 5.20
N ILE A 227 12.68 10.74 4.60
CA ILE A 227 12.03 11.36 3.43
C ILE A 227 11.44 12.73 3.77
N LEU A 228 10.55 12.79 4.77
CA LEU A 228 9.87 14.04 5.12
C LEU A 228 10.86 15.13 5.60
N PRO A 229 11.78 14.86 6.54
CA PRO A 229 12.70 15.90 7.00
C PRO A 229 13.70 16.35 5.92
N ALA A 230 14.14 15.45 5.02
CA ALA A 230 15.02 15.84 3.91
C ALA A 230 14.33 16.80 2.93
N ILE A 231 13.06 16.55 2.61
CA ILE A 231 12.24 17.45 1.78
C ILE A 231 12.06 18.81 2.47
N LEU A 232 11.75 18.81 3.77
CA LEU A 232 11.59 20.05 4.55
C LEU A 232 12.88 20.89 4.63
N GLN A 233 14.05 20.27 4.53
CA GLN A 233 15.34 20.97 4.45
C GLN A 233 15.67 21.49 3.04
N GLY A 234 14.76 21.34 2.08
CA GLY A 234 14.94 21.82 0.71
C GLY A 234 15.68 20.84 -0.21
N SER A 235 15.86 19.58 0.19
CA SER A 235 16.39 18.55 -0.73
C SER A 235 15.39 18.31 -1.86
N ASN A 236 15.92 17.96 -3.05
CA ASN A 236 15.08 17.65 -4.20
C ASN A 236 14.14 16.46 -3.88
N PRO A 237 12.80 16.64 -3.90
CA PRO A 237 11.87 15.59 -3.47
C PRO A 237 11.93 14.31 -4.31
N LEU A 238 12.19 14.43 -5.63
CA LEU A 238 12.34 13.27 -6.50
C LEU A 238 13.54 12.41 -6.08
N VAL A 239 14.71 13.02 -5.87
CA VAL A 239 15.92 12.27 -5.50
C VAL A 239 15.73 11.60 -4.14
N VAL A 240 15.17 12.33 -3.16
CA VAL A 240 14.85 11.80 -1.82
C VAL A 240 13.88 10.62 -1.92
N ALA A 241 12.83 10.72 -2.75
CA ALA A 241 11.86 9.65 -2.94
C ALA A 241 12.47 8.42 -3.60
N VAL A 242 13.33 8.58 -4.61
CA VAL A 242 14.02 7.45 -5.25
C VAL A 242 14.92 6.73 -4.25
N VAL A 243 15.73 7.46 -3.49
CA VAL A 243 16.62 6.88 -2.47
C VAL A 243 15.81 6.23 -1.35
N GLY A 244 14.80 6.92 -0.84
CA GLY A 244 13.95 6.44 0.25
C GLY A 244 13.12 5.21 -0.14
N ALA A 245 12.45 5.24 -1.30
CA ALA A 245 11.70 4.09 -1.82
C ALA A 245 12.62 2.90 -2.08
N SER A 246 13.83 3.13 -2.61
CA SER A 246 14.82 2.08 -2.80
C SER A 246 15.30 1.46 -1.49
N ALA A 247 15.50 2.28 -0.45
CA ALA A 247 15.87 1.80 0.89
C ALA A 247 14.74 0.98 1.50
N ILE A 248 13.51 1.48 1.45
CA ILE A 248 12.30 0.79 1.91
C ILE A 248 12.18 -0.57 1.23
N MET A 249 12.26 -0.60 -0.11
CA MET A 249 12.19 -1.82 -0.92
C MET A 249 13.26 -2.84 -0.52
N LEU A 250 14.54 -2.43 -0.46
CA LEU A 250 15.64 -3.33 -0.11
C LEU A 250 15.45 -3.94 1.28
N ILE A 251 15.11 -3.10 2.27
CA ILE A 251 14.91 -3.57 3.64
C ILE A 251 13.69 -4.49 3.72
N ALA A 252 12.55 -4.06 3.19
CA ALA A 252 11.30 -4.81 3.27
C ALA A 252 11.39 -6.17 2.57
N LEU A 253 11.87 -6.22 1.32
CA LEU A 253 11.95 -7.45 0.56
C LEU A 253 12.92 -8.46 1.19
N TYR A 254 14.11 -8.04 1.61
CA TYR A 254 15.07 -8.96 2.22
C TYR A 254 14.70 -9.37 3.64
N LEU A 255 14.01 -8.52 4.40
CA LEU A 255 13.51 -8.89 5.73
C LEU A 255 12.37 -9.92 5.63
N CYS A 256 11.44 -9.73 4.69
CA CYS A 256 10.26 -10.59 4.55
C CYS A 256 10.56 -11.92 3.83
N HIS A 257 11.43 -11.90 2.81
CA HIS A 257 11.67 -13.05 1.93
C HIS A 257 13.07 -13.66 2.04
N GLY A 258 13.97 -13.03 2.80
CA GLY A 258 15.35 -13.49 3.00
C GLY A 258 16.26 -13.21 1.80
N LEU A 259 17.57 -13.35 2.03
CA LEU A 259 18.62 -13.15 1.02
C LEU A 259 18.70 -14.36 0.07
N THR A 260 17.84 -14.37 -0.94
CA THR A 260 17.80 -15.44 -1.94
C THR A 260 17.85 -14.87 -3.36
N ALA A 261 18.29 -15.68 -4.34
CA ALA A 261 18.26 -15.30 -5.75
C ALA A 261 16.83 -14.98 -6.24
N ARG A 262 15.82 -15.64 -5.63
CA ARG A 262 14.40 -15.33 -5.84
C ARG A 262 14.10 -13.89 -5.44
N THR A 263 14.37 -13.55 -4.18
CA THR A 263 14.16 -12.19 -3.65
C THR A 263 14.94 -11.15 -4.46
N SER A 264 16.19 -11.44 -4.82
CA SER A 264 17.02 -10.54 -5.62
C SER A 264 16.47 -10.27 -7.03
N VAL A 265 15.84 -11.26 -7.67
CA VAL A 265 15.15 -11.03 -8.94
C VAL A 265 13.92 -10.15 -8.77
N ALA A 266 13.15 -10.34 -7.71
CA ALA A 266 12.01 -9.47 -7.40
C ALA A 266 12.48 -8.02 -7.19
N VAL A 267 13.57 -7.80 -6.43
CA VAL A 267 14.21 -6.48 -6.27
C VAL A 267 14.58 -5.86 -7.62
N LEU A 268 15.24 -6.60 -8.52
CA LEU A 268 15.59 -6.07 -9.85
C LEU A 268 14.36 -5.72 -10.68
N GLY A 269 13.29 -6.53 -10.60
CA GLY A 269 12.00 -6.24 -11.22
C GLY A 269 11.40 -4.94 -10.70
N THR A 270 11.35 -4.76 -9.38
CA THR A 270 10.83 -3.54 -8.74
C THR A 270 11.65 -2.33 -9.17
N LEU A 271 12.98 -2.44 -9.21
CA LEU A 271 13.86 -1.33 -9.61
C LEU A 271 13.63 -0.86 -11.05
N ILE A 272 13.50 -1.79 -12.00
CA ILE A 272 13.24 -1.43 -13.40
C ILE A 272 11.86 -0.76 -13.52
N SER A 273 10.86 -1.27 -12.81
CA SER A 273 9.52 -0.67 -12.79
C SER A 273 9.49 0.70 -12.12
N LEU A 274 10.17 0.89 -10.99
CA LEU A 274 10.28 2.19 -10.34
C LEU A 274 11.01 3.21 -11.21
N LEU A 275 12.06 2.79 -11.93
CA LEU A 275 12.75 3.65 -12.88
C LEU A 275 11.84 4.07 -14.03
N LEU A 276 11.03 3.14 -14.56
CA LEU A 276 10.01 3.47 -15.56
C LEU A 276 8.97 4.45 -15.02
N ILE A 277 8.48 4.24 -13.80
CA ILE A 277 7.52 5.14 -13.14
C ILE A 277 8.13 6.52 -12.93
N GLY A 278 9.36 6.61 -12.44
CA GLY A 278 10.06 7.88 -12.26
C GLY A 278 10.26 8.63 -13.59
N LEU A 279 10.64 7.91 -14.65
CA LEU A 279 10.83 8.47 -15.99
C LEU A 279 9.49 8.99 -16.56
N LEU A 280 8.47 8.15 -16.58
CA LEU A 280 7.13 8.54 -17.07
C LEU A 280 6.54 9.66 -16.21
N GLY A 281 6.70 9.58 -14.88
CA GLY A 281 6.35 10.61 -13.92
C GLY A 281 6.94 11.97 -14.27
N SER A 282 8.26 12.03 -14.37
CA SER A 282 8.97 13.27 -14.72
C SER A 282 8.53 13.85 -16.08
N LEU A 283 8.25 12.99 -17.06
CA LEU A 283 7.84 13.41 -18.39
C LEU A 283 6.41 13.94 -18.41
N PHE A 284 5.45 13.16 -17.90
CA PHE A 284 4.02 13.48 -18.00
C PHE A 284 3.59 14.56 -17.01
N ILE A 285 4.20 14.66 -15.82
CA ILE A 285 3.93 15.77 -14.88
C ILE A 285 4.36 17.10 -15.51
N GLY A 286 5.56 17.14 -16.10
CA GLY A 286 6.05 18.33 -16.81
C GLY A 286 5.22 18.64 -18.05
N TRP A 287 4.87 17.63 -18.85
CA TRP A 287 4.11 17.82 -20.09
C TRP A 287 2.65 18.25 -19.86
N ALA A 288 2.03 17.75 -18.80
CA ALA A 288 0.68 18.15 -18.38
C ALA A 288 0.66 19.45 -17.55
N ALA A 289 1.81 20.10 -17.35
CA ALA A 289 1.96 21.32 -16.56
C ALA A 289 1.36 21.21 -15.15
N LEU A 290 1.51 20.04 -14.52
CA LEU A 290 1.02 19.80 -13.16
C LEU A 290 1.96 20.46 -12.15
N THR A 291 1.43 21.41 -11.38
CA THR A 291 2.18 22.14 -10.35
C THR A 291 2.29 21.32 -9.07
N GLY A 292 1.33 20.44 -8.81
CA GLY A 292 1.23 19.66 -7.57
C GLY A 292 0.68 20.47 -6.38
N ASN A 293 0.16 21.68 -6.62
CA ASN A 293 -0.47 22.53 -5.62
C ASN A 293 -1.99 22.49 -5.75
N THR A 294 -2.59 21.37 -5.38
CA THR A 294 -3.97 21.02 -5.74
C THR A 294 -4.95 20.96 -4.57
N ASP A 295 -4.49 21.14 -3.33
CA ASP A 295 -5.33 21.13 -2.13
C ASP A 295 -4.89 22.18 -1.09
N ASP A 296 -5.69 22.35 -0.03
CA ASP A 296 -5.38 23.30 1.04
C ASP A 296 -4.05 22.97 1.74
N ASN A 297 -3.67 21.69 1.80
CA ASN A 297 -2.45 21.26 2.48
C ASN A 297 -1.20 21.66 1.69
N THR A 298 -1.18 21.36 0.40
CA THR A 298 -0.11 21.73 -0.54
C THR A 298 -0.01 23.25 -0.66
N GLY A 299 -1.14 23.96 -0.64
CA GLY A 299 -1.17 25.43 -0.56
C GLY A 299 -0.52 25.98 0.71
N LEU A 300 -0.83 25.38 1.88
CA LEU A 300 -0.19 25.74 3.15
C LEU A 300 1.30 25.42 3.16
N ILE A 301 1.72 24.27 2.63
CA ILE A 301 3.14 23.93 2.51
C ILE A 301 3.84 24.95 1.60
N HIS A 302 3.23 25.37 0.49
CA HIS A 302 3.82 26.37 -0.40
C HIS A 302 3.97 27.73 0.29
N GLY A 303 2.97 28.11 1.10
CA GLY A 303 3.01 29.36 1.86
C GLY A 303 4.05 29.36 2.99
N LEU A 304 4.22 28.22 3.69
CA LEU A 304 5.16 28.09 4.81
C LEU A 304 6.59 27.74 4.38
N TYR A 305 6.73 26.98 3.29
CA TYR A 305 7.99 26.47 2.75
C TYR A 305 8.04 26.66 1.22
N PRO A 306 8.15 27.91 0.74
CA PRO A 306 8.08 28.25 -0.68
C PRO A 306 9.24 27.68 -1.52
N SER A 307 10.33 27.24 -0.88
CA SER A 307 11.47 26.60 -1.54
C SER A 307 11.23 25.12 -1.90
N ILE A 308 10.14 24.50 -1.43
CA ILE A 308 9.81 23.11 -1.76
C ILE A 308 9.21 23.06 -3.16
N ASP A 309 9.80 22.22 -4.02
CA ASP A 309 9.26 21.91 -5.34
C ASP A 309 8.02 21.00 -5.24
N MET A 310 6.84 21.57 -5.44
CA MET A 310 5.55 20.87 -5.36
C MET A 310 5.38 19.82 -6.46
N SER A 311 5.90 20.09 -7.66
CA SER A 311 5.85 19.13 -8.77
C SER A 311 6.73 17.91 -8.47
N GLY A 312 7.88 18.15 -7.85
CA GLY A 312 8.75 17.11 -7.31
C GLY A 312 8.09 16.33 -6.17
N LEU A 313 7.35 16.99 -5.28
CA LEU A 313 6.61 16.36 -4.18
C LEU A 313 5.49 15.45 -4.71
N LEU A 314 4.78 15.89 -5.75
CA LEU A 314 3.83 15.07 -6.48
C LEU A 314 4.51 13.80 -7.03
N LEU A 315 5.63 13.95 -7.75
CA LEU A 315 6.37 12.82 -8.29
C LEU A 315 6.89 11.86 -7.21
N ALA A 316 7.35 12.40 -6.07
CA ALA A 316 7.72 11.63 -4.90
C ALA A 316 6.54 10.77 -4.39
N GLY A 317 5.34 11.36 -4.32
CA GLY A 317 4.10 10.68 -3.99
C GLY A 317 3.78 9.53 -4.95
N VAL A 318 3.95 9.74 -6.28
CA VAL A 318 3.76 8.68 -7.29
C VAL A 318 4.72 7.50 -7.06
N ILE A 319 6.01 7.77 -6.83
CA ILE A 319 7.03 6.74 -6.63
C ILE A 319 6.78 5.94 -5.35
N ILE A 320 6.56 6.64 -4.23
CA ILE A 320 6.35 6.01 -2.92
C ILE A 320 5.03 5.23 -2.91
N GLY A 321 3.95 5.80 -3.47
CA GLY A 321 2.65 5.13 -3.57
C GLY A 321 2.69 3.87 -4.44
N SER A 322 3.47 3.90 -5.52
CA SER A 322 3.60 2.75 -6.44
C SER A 322 4.45 1.61 -5.87
N LEU A 323 5.43 1.90 -5.01
CA LEU A 323 6.36 0.91 -4.46
C LEU A 323 5.63 -0.27 -3.80
N GLY A 324 4.63 0.01 -2.95
CA GLY A 324 3.93 -1.02 -2.18
C GLY A 324 3.23 -2.05 -3.08
N VAL A 325 2.65 -1.60 -4.19
CA VAL A 325 1.97 -2.49 -5.15
C VAL A 325 3.00 -3.23 -6.01
N LEU A 326 4.11 -2.57 -6.37
CA LEU A 326 5.17 -3.20 -7.14
C LEU A 326 5.83 -4.36 -6.38
N ASP A 327 6.07 -4.21 -5.08
CA ASP A 327 6.68 -5.26 -4.26
C ASP A 327 5.83 -6.53 -4.23
N ASP A 328 4.50 -6.41 -4.11
CA ASP A 328 3.60 -7.56 -4.17
C ASP A 328 3.65 -8.26 -5.54
N VAL A 329 3.56 -7.48 -6.62
CA VAL A 329 3.57 -8.05 -7.98
C VAL A 329 4.89 -8.71 -8.31
N THR A 330 6.03 -8.09 -8.02
CA THR A 330 7.34 -8.66 -8.39
C THR A 330 7.64 -9.92 -7.60
N VAL A 331 7.33 -9.94 -6.29
CA VAL A 331 7.49 -11.11 -5.44
C VAL A 331 6.58 -12.25 -5.89
N THR A 332 5.31 -11.96 -6.16
CA THR A 332 4.33 -12.97 -6.59
C THR A 332 4.70 -13.54 -7.96
N GLN A 333 5.08 -12.70 -8.93
CA GLN A 333 5.51 -13.16 -10.25
C GLN A 333 6.78 -14.01 -10.19
N THR A 334 7.77 -13.55 -9.44
CA THR A 334 9.01 -14.29 -9.20
C THR A 334 8.68 -15.64 -8.58
N SER A 335 7.86 -15.68 -7.53
CA SER A 335 7.47 -16.92 -6.85
C SER A 335 6.75 -17.88 -7.80
N ALA A 336 5.81 -17.39 -8.61
CA ALA A 336 5.10 -18.20 -9.60
C ALA A 336 6.05 -18.87 -10.60
N VAL A 337 7.03 -18.12 -11.15
CA VAL A 337 8.01 -18.68 -12.08
C VAL A 337 8.90 -19.73 -11.41
N TRP A 338 9.30 -19.52 -10.15
CA TRP A 338 10.06 -20.51 -9.39
C TRP A 338 9.27 -21.78 -9.11
N GLU A 339 7.98 -21.67 -8.78
CA GLU A 339 7.10 -22.83 -8.58
C GLU A 339 6.86 -23.59 -9.91
N LEU A 340 6.67 -22.89 -11.03
CA LEU A 340 6.57 -23.51 -12.35
C LEU A 340 7.84 -24.29 -12.72
N HIS A 341 9.03 -23.74 -12.39
CA HIS A 341 10.29 -24.43 -12.63
C HIS A 341 10.46 -25.65 -11.72
N GLN A 342 10.08 -25.56 -10.44
CA GLN A 342 10.12 -26.69 -9.52
C GLN A 342 9.17 -27.81 -9.95
N ALA A 343 7.98 -27.45 -10.45
CA ALA A 343 7.00 -28.41 -10.96
C ALA A 343 7.44 -29.10 -12.27
N ASN A 344 8.14 -28.38 -13.16
CA ASN A 344 8.74 -28.97 -14.36
C ASN A 344 10.18 -28.46 -14.58
N PRO A 345 11.17 -29.14 -13.98
CA PRO A 345 12.59 -28.77 -14.09
C PRO A 345 13.17 -28.90 -15.49
N THR A 346 12.43 -29.44 -16.47
CA THR A 346 12.86 -29.54 -17.88
C THR A 346 12.34 -28.38 -18.75
N MET A 347 11.35 -27.60 -18.29
CA MET A 347 10.74 -26.51 -19.05
C MET A 347 11.69 -25.32 -19.31
N GLY A 348 12.16 -25.10 -20.54
CA GLY A 348 13.11 -24.01 -20.85
C GLY A 348 12.59 -22.60 -20.54
N TRP A 349 13.49 -21.61 -20.53
CA TRP A 349 13.16 -20.21 -20.16
C TRP A 349 11.98 -19.62 -20.96
N ARG A 350 11.85 -19.96 -22.26
CA ARG A 350 10.72 -19.52 -23.09
C ARG A 350 9.39 -20.11 -22.62
N GLY A 351 9.42 -21.37 -22.18
CA GLY A 351 8.25 -22.05 -21.63
C GLY A 351 7.82 -21.43 -20.30
N LEU A 352 8.79 -21.21 -19.41
CA LEU A 352 8.58 -20.54 -18.13
C LEU A 352 8.06 -19.12 -18.31
N TYR A 353 8.62 -18.35 -19.24
CA TYR A 353 8.15 -17.01 -19.57
C TYR A 353 6.70 -17.04 -20.07
N ARG A 354 6.38 -17.88 -21.05
CA ARG A 354 5.00 -17.98 -21.58
C ARG A 354 4.00 -18.41 -20.50
N ALA A 355 4.39 -19.32 -19.62
CA ALA A 355 3.54 -19.77 -18.52
C ALA A 355 3.37 -18.69 -17.44
N GLY A 356 4.46 -18.06 -17.01
CA GLY A 356 4.43 -16.96 -16.04
C GLY A 356 3.62 -15.76 -16.53
N ILE A 357 3.80 -15.35 -17.79
CA ILE A 357 3.01 -14.25 -18.38
C ILE A 357 1.52 -14.53 -18.38
N ARG A 358 1.08 -15.78 -18.59
CA ARG A 358 -0.35 -16.11 -18.51
C ARG A 358 -0.90 -15.86 -17.10
N ILE A 359 -0.18 -16.32 -16.08
CA ILE A 359 -0.54 -16.08 -14.67
C ILE A 359 -0.52 -14.57 -14.36
N GLY A 360 0.53 -13.88 -14.79
CA GLY A 360 0.68 -12.45 -14.57
C GLY A 360 -0.39 -11.60 -15.24
N ARG A 361 -0.88 -11.99 -16.42
CA ARG A 361 -1.97 -11.27 -17.10
C ARG A 361 -3.27 -11.30 -16.31
N ASP A 362 -3.61 -12.45 -15.73
CA ASP A 362 -4.81 -12.59 -14.90
C ASP A 362 -4.68 -11.72 -13.64
N HIS A 363 -3.47 -11.66 -13.05
CA HIS A 363 -3.18 -10.79 -11.91
C HIS A 363 -3.28 -9.30 -12.25
N ILE A 364 -2.73 -8.86 -13.38
CA ILE A 364 -2.77 -7.45 -13.82
C ILE A 364 -4.21 -6.94 -13.89
N ALA A 365 -5.10 -7.71 -14.52
CA ALA A 365 -6.50 -7.30 -14.69
C ALA A 365 -7.17 -7.03 -13.35
N SER A 366 -6.90 -7.86 -12.35
CA SER A 366 -7.43 -7.67 -10.99
C SER A 366 -6.81 -6.46 -10.29
N VAL A 367 -5.48 -6.34 -10.30
CA VAL A 367 -4.78 -5.28 -9.53
C VAL A 367 -5.09 -3.89 -10.09
N VAL A 368 -5.12 -3.72 -11.42
CA VAL A 368 -5.46 -2.42 -12.03
C VAL A 368 -6.85 -1.96 -11.59
N ASN A 369 -7.85 -2.84 -11.62
CA ASN A 369 -9.20 -2.50 -11.17
C ASN A 369 -9.23 -2.15 -9.67
N THR A 370 -8.50 -2.90 -8.84
CA THR A 370 -8.41 -2.60 -7.40
C THR A 370 -7.79 -1.23 -7.13
N LEU A 371 -6.71 -0.87 -7.84
CA LEU A 371 -6.09 0.46 -7.68
C LEU A 371 -7.03 1.57 -8.10
N VAL A 372 -7.62 1.48 -9.30
CA VAL A 372 -8.54 2.50 -9.81
C VAL A 372 -9.72 2.70 -8.86
N LEU A 373 -10.33 1.62 -8.35
CA LEU A 373 -11.44 1.71 -7.40
C LEU A 373 -11.00 2.29 -6.04
N ALA A 374 -9.79 1.97 -5.57
CA ALA A 374 -9.27 2.53 -4.32
C ALA A 374 -9.06 4.04 -4.41
N TYR A 375 -8.45 4.52 -5.50
CA TYR A 375 -8.23 5.95 -5.74
C TYR A 375 -9.55 6.69 -6.01
N ALA A 376 -10.44 6.13 -6.84
CA ALA A 376 -11.77 6.69 -7.05
C ALA A 376 -12.57 6.76 -5.74
N GLY A 377 -12.46 5.74 -4.89
CA GLY A 377 -13.05 5.69 -3.56
C GLY A 377 -12.54 6.80 -2.64
N ALA A 378 -11.23 7.07 -2.65
CA ALA A 378 -10.64 8.17 -1.90
C ALA A 378 -11.06 9.55 -2.44
N ALA A 379 -11.30 9.66 -3.75
CA ALA A 379 -11.74 10.89 -4.41
C ALA A 379 -13.26 11.14 -4.37
N LEU A 380 -14.07 10.28 -3.71
CA LEU A 380 -15.54 10.42 -3.68
C LEU A 380 -16.05 11.80 -3.22
N PRO A 381 -15.51 12.43 -2.16
CA PRO A 381 -15.97 13.76 -1.74
C PRO A 381 -15.79 14.83 -2.82
N LEU A 382 -14.68 14.75 -3.54
CA LEU A 382 -14.38 15.64 -4.66
C LEU A 382 -15.33 15.40 -5.84
N LEU A 383 -15.55 14.13 -6.20
CA LEU A 383 -16.50 13.77 -7.26
C LEU A 383 -17.92 14.24 -6.92
N LEU A 384 -18.31 14.18 -5.64
CA LEU A 384 -19.59 14.70 -5.16
C LEU A 384 -19.66 16.23 -5.29
N LEU A 385 -18.59 16.96 -4.93
CA LEU A 385 -18.53 18.41 -5.07
C LEU A 385 -18.76 18.84 -6.53
N PHE A 386 -18.13 18.16 -7.49
CA PHE A 386 -18.33 18.43 -8.91
C PHE A 386 -19.72 18.04 -9.41
N SER A 387 -20.30 16.96 -8.86
CA SER A 387 -21.69 16.58 -9.14
C SER A 387 -22.67 17.65 -8.66
N ILE A 388 -22.43 18.23 -7.47
CA ILE A 388 -23.24 19.34 -6.92
C ILE A 388 -23.07 20.59 -7.79
N ALA A 389 -21.85 20.90 -8.20
CA ALA A 389 -21.54 22.03 -9.08
C ALA A 389 -22.01 21.83 -10.53
N GLN A 390 -22.68 20.72 -10.86
CA GLN A 390 -23.15 20.36 -12.20
C GLN A 390 -22.06 20.49 -13.29
N SER A 391 -20.81 20.23 -12.91
CA SER A 391 -19.67 20.36 -13.83
C SER A 391 -19.63 19.19 -14.80
N SER A 392 -19.27 19.47 -16.06
CA SER A 392 -19.15 18.40 -17.07
C SER A 392 -17.96 17.49 -16.75
N VAL A 393 -18.08 16.19 -17.05
CA VAL A 393 -17.00 15.21 -16.83
C VAL A 393 -15.70 15.65 -17.51
N GLY A 394 -15.78 16.24 -18.70
CA GLY A 394 -14.60 16.74 -19.42
C GLY A 394 -13.93 17.92 -18.71
N THR A 395 -14.71 18.86 -18.17
CA THR A 395 -14.16 19.98 -17.38
C THR A 395 -13.50 19.48 -16.10
N VAL A 396 -14.14 18.54 -15.42
CA VAL A 396 -13.64 17.93 -14.18
C VAL A 396 -12.34 17.18 -14.44
N ALA A 397 -12.29 16.32 -15.47
CA ALA A 397 -11.10 15.54 -15.80
C ALA A 397 -9.90 16.38 -16.24
N ASN A 398 -10.12 17.58 -16.79
CA ASN A 398 -9.06 18.52 -17.17
C ASN A 398 -8.69 19.51 -16.06
N SER A 399 -9.38 19.48 -14.91
CA SER A 399 -8.96 20.26 -13.75
C SER A 399 -7.67 19.65 -13.18
N GLU A 400 -6.73 20.49 -12.74
CA GLU A 400 -5.42 20.03 -12.25
C GLU A 400 -5.57 18.98 -11.13
N LEU A 401 -6.51 19.19 -10.21
CA LEU A 401 -6.77 18.31 -9.06
C LEU A 401 -7.12 16.88 -9.52
N VAL A 402 -7.97 16.74 -10.55
CA VAL A 402 -8.34 15.42 -11.08
C VAL A 402 -7.31 14.89 -12.07
N ALA A 403 -6.74 15.76 -12.90
CA ALA A 403 -5.71 15.40 -13.85
C ALA A 403 -4.47 14.82 -13.16
N GLU A 404 -4.06 15.39 -12.01
CA GLU A 404 -3.01 14.87 -11.15
C GLU A 404 -3.27 13.42 -10.76
N GLU A 405 -4.48 13.12 -10.27
CA GLU A 405 -4.85 11.78 -9.82
C GLU A 405 -4.94 10.77 -10.98
N ILE A 406 -5.44 11.20 -12.14
CA ILE A 406 -5.46 10.39 -13.36
C ILE A 406 -4.03 10.08 -13.81
N VAL A 407 -3.15 11.09 -13.88
CA VAL A 407 -1.75 10.91 -14.29
C VAL A 407 -1.02 9.99 -13.31
N ARG A 408 -1.16 10.21 -11.99
CA ARG A 408 -0.63 9.33 -10.93
C ARG A 408 -1.09 7.88 -11.12
N THR A 409 -2.40 7.67 -11.31
CA THR A 409 -2.99 6.34 -11.46
C THR A 409 -2.52 5.64 -12.73
N LEU A 410 -2.46 6.36 -13.86
CA LEU A 410 -2.02 5.81 -15.14
C LEU A 410 -0.53 5.45 -15.12
N ILE A 411 0.32 6.31 -14.59
CA ILE A 411 1.76 6.06 -14.50
C ILE A 411 2.06 4.87 -13.59
N GLY A 412 1.42 4.82 -12.41
CA GLY A 412 1.52 3.68 -11.50
C GLY A 412 1.05 2.37 -12.17
N SER A 413 -0.08 2.42 -12.88
CA SER A 413 -0.63 1.26 -13.60
C SER A 413 0.27 0.80 -14.76
N ILE A 414 0.88 1.71 -15.51
CA ILE A 414 1.84 1.36 -16.57
C ILE A 414 3.08 0.69 -15.96
N GLY A 415 3.60 1.23 -14.86
CA GLY A 415 4.73 0.63 -14.13
C GLY A 415 4.43 -0.78 -13.62
N LEU A 416 3.21 -0.98 -13.12
CA LEU A 416 2.69 -2.28 -12.68
C LEU A 416 2.55 -3.28 -13.85
N VAL A 417 1.93 -2.86 -14.94
CA VAL A 417 1.75 -3.69 -16.15
C VAL A 417 3.11 -4.09 -16.73
N ALA A 418 4.09 -3.19 -16.73
CA ALA A 418 5.45 -3.45 -17.19
C ALA A 418 6.25 -4.33 -16.22
N SER A 419 5.96 -4.26 -14.91
CA SER A 419 6.62 -5.08 -13.88
C SER A 419 6.48 -6.57 -14.12
N VAL A 420 5.29 -7.02 -14.54
CA VAL A 420 5.00 -8.43 -14.77
C VAL A 420 5.90 -9.04 -15.86
N PRO A 421 5.95 -8.53 -17.11
CA PRO A 421 6.80 -9.12 -18.13
C PRO A 421 8.29 -8.98 -17.82
N VAL A 422 8.72 -7.85 -17.24
CA VAL A 422 10.12 -7.65 -16.86
C VAL A 422 10.54 -8.68 -15.81
N THR A 423 9.78 -8.79 -14.72
CA THR A 423 10.10 -9.71 -13.62
C THR A 423 9.99 -11.16 -14.06
N THR A 424 8.99 -11.50 -14.87
CA THR A 424 8.85 -12.85 -15.43
C THR A 424 10.03 -13.23 -16.31
N ALA A 425 10.49 -12.31 -17.17
CA ALA A 425 11.67 -12.53 -18.01
C ALA A 425 12.93 -12.74 -17.17
N LEU A 426 13.18 -11.87 -16.18
CA LEU A 426 14.30 -12.00 -15.26
C LEU A 426 14.26 -13.34 -14.51
N ALA A 427 13.12 -13.68 -13.91
CA ALA A 427 12.95 -14.94 -13.18
C ALA A 427 13.17 -16.16 -14.07
N ALA A 428 12.60 -16.17 -15.28
CA ALA A 428 12.73 -17.28 -16.23
C ALA A 428 14.17 -17.47 -16.69
N LEU A 429 14.91 -16.38 -16.94
CA LEU A 429 16.32 -16.43 -17.32
C LEU A 429 17.20 -16.93 -16.16
N VAL A 430 17.01 -16.37 -14.96
CA VAL A 430 17.79 -16.72 -13.77
C VAL A 430 17.58 -18.18 -13.39
N VAL A 431 16.34 -18.65 -13.31
CA VAL A 431 16.06 -20.04 -12.92
C VAL A 431 16.49 -21.05 -14.00
N SER A 432 16.48 -20.67 -15.28
CA SER A 432 16.90 -21.55 -16.38
C SER A 432 18.42 -21.63 -16.56
N ALA A 433 19.14 -20.55 -16.25
CA ALA A 433 20.60 -20.52 -16.34
C ALA A 433 21.29 -21.49 -15.37
N ASP A 434 20.59 -21.92 -14.31
CA ASP A 434 21.08 -22.92 -13.38
C ASP A 434 21.30 -24.30 -14.04
N ARG A 435 20.51 -24.60 -15.09
CA ARG A 435 20.61 -25.86 -15.86
C ARG A 435 21.94 -26.04 -16.57
N SER A 436 22.54 -24.97 -17.04
CA SER A 436 23.76 -25.00 -17.86
C SER A 436 25.00 -25.43 -17.08
N SER A 437 24.92 -25.49 -15.75
CA SER A 437 26.06 -25.74 -14.86
C SER A 437 26.06 -27.11 -14.18
N SER A 438 25.07 -27.97 -14.45
CA SER A 438 25.10 -29.39 -14.06
C SER A 438 25.56 -30.25 -15.25
N PRO A 439 26.82 -30.71 -15.29
CA PRO A 439 27.21 -31.76 -16.23
C PRO A 439 26.56 -33.06 -15.75
N VAL A 440 25.37 -33.35 -16.25
CA VAL A 440 24.80 -34.69 -16.13
C VAL A 440 25.60 -35.61 -17.05
N GLY A 441 26.61 -36.26 -16.46
CA GLY A 441 27.06 -37.61 -16.79
C GLY A 441 27.25 -37.94 -18.27
N ALA A 442 28.25 -37.35 -18.93
CA ALA A 442 28.96 -38.03 -19.99
C ALA A 442 29.93 -39.07 -19.35
N ALA A 443 29.37 -40.13 -18.78
CA ALA A 443 30.11 -41.27 -18.25
C ALA A 443 29.30 -42.55 -18.46
N ALA A 444 29.00 -42.85 -19.71
CA ALA A 444 28.81 -44.21 -20.19
C ALA A 444 30.00 -44.57 -21.09
N GLY A 445 31.21 -44.45 -20.53
CA GLY A 445 32.43 -45.01 -21.09
C GLY A 445 32.60 -46.43 -20.55
N GLY A 446 32.80 -47.38 -21.44
CA GLY A 446 32.75 -48.81 -21.16
C GLY A 446 33.79 -49.33 -20.17
N ALA A 447 33.46 -50.48 -19.60
CA ALA A 447 34.42 -51.46 -19.12
C ALA A 447 33.81 -52.87 -19.25
N GLY A 448 34.67 -53.81 -19.64
CA GLY A 448 34.35 -55.14 -20.17
C GLY A 448 33.52 -56.08 -19.28
N GLY A 449 32.80 -56.96 -19.97
CA GLY A 449 32.17 -58.15 -19.43
C GLY A 449 32.16 -59.26 -20.48
N ALA A 450 33.33 -59.79 -20.80
CA ALA A 450 33.46 -60.98 -21.63
C ALA A 450 33.01 -62.21 -20.84
N THR A 451 31.93 -62.87 -21.24
CA THR A 451 31.71 -64.29 -20.91
C THR A 451 30.83 -65.01 -21.93
N ARG A 452 31.48 -65.99 -22.58
CA ARG A 452 30.98 -67.29 -23.08
C ARG A 452 29.95 -67.37 -24.21
N ALA A 453 30.51 -67.72 -25.37
CA ALA A 453 29.86 -68.52 -26.40
C ALA A 453 29.39 -69.88 -25.85
N SER A 454 28.14 -70.27 -26.16
CA SER A 454 27.71 -71.67 -26.22
C SER A 454 27.39 -72.03 -27.66
N ARG A 455 28.32 -72.73 -28.32
CA ARG A 455 28.13 -73.43 -29.58
C ARG A 455 28.10 -74.92 -29.27
N GLY A 456 27.00 -75.60 -29.58
CA GLY A 456 26.84 -77.06 -29.50
C GLY A 456 25.37 -77.42 -29.22
N GLY A 457 24.63 -78.20 -30.01
CA GLY A 457 25.07 -79.13 -31.04
C GLY A 457 23.99 -79.48 -32.07
N LYS A 458 24.47 -80.28 -33.01
CA LYS A 458 23.80 -80.88 -34.17
C LYS A 458 22.46 -81.55 -33.85
N GLY A 459 21.49 -81.36 -34.75
CA GLY A 459 20.36 -82.27 -34.95
C GLY A 459 19.82 -82.14 -36.36
N ARG A 460 20.19 -83.07 -37.26
CA ARG A 460 19.65 -83.18 -38.63
C ARG A 460 19.18 -84.62 -38.83
N ARG A 461 18.01 -84.78 -39.49
CA ARG A 461 17.36 -86.00 -40.06
C ARG A 461 16.61 -86.89 -39.05
N ARG A 462 15.41 -87.43 -39.32
CA ARG A 462 14.76 -87.88 -40.58
C ARG A 462 13.22 -87.94 -40.43
N LYS A 463 12.52 -87.73 -41.56
CA LYS A 463 11.22 -88.29 -42.03
C LYS A 463 10.38 -89.13 -41.05
N ARG A 464 9.09 -88.79 -40.95
CA ARG A 464 8.01 -89.56 -41.58
C ARG A 464 6.91 -88.62 -42.03
#